data_AF-A0A6B2UN43-F1
#
_entry.id   AF-A0A6B2UN43-F1
#
_cell.length_a   1.000
_cell.length_b   1.000
_cell.length_c   1.000
_cell.angle_alpha   90.00
_cell.angle_beta   90.00
_cell.angle_gamma   90.00
#
_symmetry.space_group_name_H-M   'P 1'
#
loop_
_entity.id
_entity.type
_entity.pdbx_description
1 polymer ?
#
loop_
_entity_poly.entity_id
_entity_poly.type
_entity_poly.pdbx_seq_one_letter_code
_entity_poly.pdbx_strand_id
1 'polypeptide(L)' 'LLPGVRTYGTAGNGRREWYGARDMWGLAAAGGRWEGVDLGAPGPLAPPPRFGFAQTPRRPCLVRVVSTVELPG' A
#
# COMPACT_ATOMS: atom_id res chain seq x y z
N LEU A 1 -9.77 -6.13 10.58
CA LEU A 1 -8.34 -5.74 10.64
C LEU A 1 -7.57 -6.75 9.80
N LEU A 2 -6.74 -6.32 8.83
CA LEU A 2 -5.90 -7.24 8.04
C LEU A 2 -4.64 -7.61 8.84
N PRO A 3 -4.36 -8.89 9.11
CA PRO A 3 -3.13 -9.30 9.79
C PRO A 3 -1.89 -8.87 9.01
N GLY A 4 -0.88 -8.34 9.70
CA GLY A 4 0.42 -7.99 9.09
C GLY A 4 0.52 -6.60 8.48
N VAL A 5 -0.49 -5.73 8.65
CA VAL A 5 -0.47 -4.35 8.13
C VAL A 5 -0.52 -3.34 9.27
N ARG A 6 0.42 -2.39 9.30
CA ARG A 6 0.32 -1.19 10.14
C ARG A 6 -0.51 -0.15 9.38
N THR A 7 -1.73 0.11 9.85
CA THR A 7 -2.69 1.03 9.19
C THR A 7 -2.89 2.32 9.95
N TYR A 8 -2.06 2.61 10.95
CA TYR A 8 -2.16 3.79 11.80
C TYR A 8 -0.77 4.35 12.08
N GLY A 9 -0.64 5.67 12.06
CA GLY A 9 0.61 6.39 12.26
C GLY A 9 0.42 7.89 12.47
N THR A 10 1.51 8.63 12.32
CA THR A 10 1.51 10.09 12.39
C THR A 10 1.71 10.67 10.99
N ALA A 11 1.00 11.76 10.67
CA ALA A 11 1.18 12.53 9.44
C ALA A 11 1.99 13.82 9.68
N GLY A 12 2.80 13.84 10.75
CA GLY A 12 3.55 15.02 11.18
C GLY A 12 2.68 16.16 11.73
N ASN A 13 3.30 17.15 12.37
CA ASN A 13 2.64 18.36 12.91
C ASN A 13 1.45 18.06 13.83
N GLY A 14 1.59 17.06 14.72
CA GLY A 14 0.54 16.65 15.65
C GLY A 14 -0.64 15.90 15.03
N ARG A 15 -0.67 15.69 13.71
CA ARG A 15 -1.74 14.98 13.01
C ARG A 15 -1.60 13.48 13.13
N ARG A 16 -2.73 12.82 13.30
CA ARG A 16 -2.85 11.35 13.33
C ARG A 16 -3.44 10.89 12.01
N GLU A 17 -2.97 9.77 11.49
CA GLU A 17 -3.45 9.24 10.21
C GLU A 17 -3.72 7.75 10.32
N TRP A 18 -4.79 7.30 9.65
CA TRP A 18 -5.09 5.90 9.48
C TRP A 18 -5.68 5.57 8.13
N TYR A 19 -5.48 4.32 7.71
CA TYR A 19 -5.91 3.78 6.44
C TYR A 19 -7.04 2.77 6.62
N GLY A 20 -8.14 2.98 5.90
CA GLY A 20 -9.14 1.97 5.63
C GLY A 20 -8.82 1.23 4.33
N ALA A 21 -8.42 -0.03 4.41
CA ALA A 21 -8.29 -0.91 3.24
C ALA A 21 -9.63 -1.57 2.93
N ARG A 22 -10.10 -1.45 1.69
CA ARG A 22 -11.36 -1.98 1.17
C ARG A 22 -11.10 -2.68 -0.16
N ASP A 23 -12.01 -3.57 -0.56
CA ASP A 23 -12.07 -4.15 -1.90
C ASP A 23 -10.71 -4.74 -2.35
N MET A 24 -10.18 -5.70 -1.58
CA MET A 24 -8.92 -6.34 -1.89
C MET A 24 -9.13 -7.47 -2.91
N TRP A 25 -8.48 -7.34 -4.06
CA TRP A 25 -8.54 -8.32 -5.15
C TRP A 25 -7.14 -8.80 -5.51
N GLY A 26 -6.98 -10.09 -5.76
CA GLY A 26 -5.74 -10.62 -6.31
C GLY A 26 -5.48 -10.04 -7.70
N LEU A 27 -4.24 -9.63 -7.97
CA LEU A 27 -3.86 -9.15 -9.30
C LEU A 27 -3.65 -10.36 -10.23
N ALA A 28 -4.44 -10.45 -11.30
CA ALA A 28 -4.34 -11.54 -12.27
C ALA A 28 -3.17 -11.34 -13.24
N ALA A 29 -3.00 -10.11 -13.75
CA ALA A 29 -1.90 -9.73 -14.63
C ALA A 29 -1.68 -8.20 -14.54
N ALA A 30 -0.44 -7.77 -14.76
CA ALA A 30 -0.07 -6.39 -15.05
C ALA A 30 1.22 -6.39 -15.88
N GLY A 31 1.50 -5.28 -16.57
CA GLY A 31 2.71 -5.13 -17.37
C GLY A 31 3.09 -3.65 -17.49
N GLY A 32 4.37 -3.40 -17.76
CA GLY A 32 4.92 -2.07 -17.92
C GLY A 32 6.29 -2.10 -18.57
N ARG A 33 6.70 -0.96 -19.13
CA ARG A 33 8.04 -0.74 -19.67
C ARG A 33 8.68 0.47 -19.02
N TRP A 34 9.97 0.41 -18.74
CA TRP A 34 10.77 1.54 -18.27
C TRP A 34 11.96 1.72 -19.21
N GLU A 35 12.13 2.91 -19.79
CA GLU A 35 13.22 3.19 -20.75
C GLU A 35 13.31 2.15 -21.89
N GLY A 36 12.14 1.68 -22.35
CA GLY A 36 12.04 0.64 -23.38
C GLY A 36 12.20 -0.80 -22.89
N VAL A 37 12.66 -1.01 -21.65
CA VAL A 37 12.86 -2.34 -21.04
C VAL A 37 11.55 -2.86 -20.45
N ASP A 38 11.19 -4.11 -20.77
CA ASP A 38 10.04 -4.79 -20.18
C ASP A 38 10.27 -5.11 -18.69
N LEU A 39 9.29 -4.79 -17.84
CA LEU A 39 9.39 -4.97 -16.39
C LEU A 39 9.01 -6.38 -15.92
N GLY A 40 8.56 -7.25 -16.83
CA GLY A 40 8.17 -8.62 -16.53
C GLY A 40 6.80 -8.75 -15.86
N ALA A 41 6.45 -10.00 -15.54
CA ALA A 41 5.20 -10.33 -14.87
C ALA A 41 5.24 -9.93 -13.38
N PRO A 42 4.07 -9.67 -12.75
CA PRO A 42 4.01 -9.33 -11.33
C PRO A 42 4.60 -10.43 -10.44
N GLY A 43 5.60 -10.07 -9.65
CA GLY A 43 6.23 -10.94 -8.65
C GLY A 43 5.87 -10.57 -7.21
N PRO A 44 6.25 -11.38 -6.21
CA PRO A 44 6.05 -11.05 -4.81
C PRO A 44 6.73 -9.73 -4.40
N LEU A 45 6.05 -8.90 -3.61
CA LEU A 45 6.64 -7.70 -3.02
C LEU A 45 7.49 -8.09 -1.79
N ALA A 46 8.79 -8.25 -1.98
CA ALA A 46 9.76 -8.53 -0.92
C ALA A 46 11.14 -7.91 -1.23
N PRO A 47 11.73 -7.12 -0.32
CA PRO A 47 11.16 -6.67 0.96
C PRO A 47 9.95 -5.75 0.74
N PRO A 48 9.06 -5.58 1.75
CA PRO A 48 7.94 -4.66 1.62
C PRO A 48 8.46 -3.23 1.33
N PRO A 49 7.76 -2.46 0.46
CA PRO A 49 8.14 -1.10 0.15
C PRO A 49 8.10 -0.23 1.41
N ARG A 50 9.04 0.72 1.50
CA ARG A 50 9.17 1.64 2.63
C ARG A 50 8.49 2.99 2.34
N PHE A 51 7.22 2.95 1.97
CA PHE A 51 6.43 4.17 1.71
C PHE A 51 5.36 4.35 2.80
N GLY A 52 5.40 5.48 3.49
CA GLY A 52 4.55 5.74 4.65
C GLY A 52 4.74 4.68 5.74
N PHE A 53 3.65 4.37 6.45
CA PHE A 53 3.60 3.29 7.46
C PHE A 53 2.82 2.07 6.98
N ALA A 54 2.30 2.08 5.75
CA ALA A 54 1.56 0.95 5.18
C ALA A 54 2.51 -0.22 4.87
N GLN A 55 2.12 -1.43 5.29
CA GLN A 55 2.78 -2.66 4.86
C GLN A 55 1.90 -3.34 3.81
N THR A 56 2.40 -3.47 2.59
CA THR A 56 1.67 -4.16 1.53
C THR A 56 1.78 -5.68 1.72
N PRO A 57 0.72 -6.45 1.38
CA PRO A 57 0.82 -7.91 1.28
C PRO A 57 1.94 -8.34 0.33
N ARG A 58 2.54 -9.51 0.58
CA ARG A 58 3.57 -10.08 -0.32
C ARG A 58 3.01 -10.43 -1.69
N ARG A 59 1.76 -10.87 -1.77
CA ARG A 59 1.12 -11.24 -3.04
C ARG A 59 0.55 -9.99 -3.72
N PRO A 60 0.82 -9.76 -5.02
CA PRO A 60 0.26 -8.63 -5.75
C PRO A 60 -1.27 -8.58 -5.67
N CYS A 61 -1.80 -7.41 -5.34
CA CYS A 61 -3.23 -7.17 -5.19
C CYS A 61 -3.59 -5.73 -5.56
N LEU A 62 -4.83 -5.53 -5.99
CA LEU A 62 -5.47 -4.23 -6.02
C LEU A 62 -6.23 -4.01 -4.71
N VAL A 63 -6.09 -2.84 -4.12
CA VAL A 63 -6.80 -2.47 -2.89
C VAL A 63 -7.24 -1.01 -2.98
N ARG A 64 -8.46 -0.72 -2.55
CA ARG A 64 -8.93 0.65 -2.35
C ARG A 64 -8.49 1.11 -0.97
N VAL A 65 -7.73 2.18 -0.90
CA VAL A 65 -7.28 2.78 0.37
C VAL A 65 -7.98 4.11 0.59
N VAL A 66 -8.58 4.26 1.77
CA VAL A 66 -9.11 5.54 2.26
C VAL A 66 -8.20 6.03 3.37
N SER A 67 -7.58 7.19 3.18
CA SER A 67 -6.77 7.83 4.21
C SER A 67 -7.61 8.84 4.98
N THR A 68 -7.57 8.75 6.31
CA THR A 68 -8.19 9.73 7.20
C THR A 68 -7.09 10.40 8.00
N VAL A 69 -7.06 11.74 7.98
CA VAL A 69 -6.12 12.55 8.76
C VAL A 69 -6.92 13.36 9.76
N GLU A 70 -6.59 13.18 11.04
CA GLU A 70 -7.12 13.97 12.14
C GLU A 70 -6.22 15.19 12.37
N LEU A 71 -6.83 16.37 12.39
CA LEU A 71 -6.16 17.62 12.70
C LEU A 71 -6.04 17.80 14.22
N PRO A 72 -4.97 18.45 14.72
CA PRO A 72 -4.91 18.87 16.10
C PRO A 72 -6.09 19.79 16.44
N GLY A 73 -6.58 19.73 17.67
CA GLY A 73 -7.55 20.67 18.22
C GLY A 73 -6.99 22.06 18.46
#